data_AF-A0A8H3SRK5-F1
#
_entry.id   AF-A0A8H3SRK5-F1
#
_cell.length_a   1.000
_cell.length_b   1.000
_cell.length_c   1.000
_cell.angle_alpha   90.00
_cell.angle_beta   90.00
_cell.angle_gamma   90.00
#
_symmetry.space_group_name_H-M   'P 1'
#
loop_
_entity.id
_entity.type
_entity.pdbx_description
1 polymer ?
#
loop_
_entity_poly.entity_id
_entity_poly.type
_entity_poly.pdbx_seq_one_letter_code
_entity_poly.pdbx_strand_id
1 'polypeptide(L)'
;MREVLQWWANWHGSMEGHRWKHLYIAFSTISDEIAIPPQDIADGSFRFLGNSLAEVLEGLRLEGVQPDDIKLLEMYLWRQFIIQYLEKVDPTIRETLIGKTTLMTTWRVLTAGNHGVAVCLLASKGIRPQGQTDHALEMASICDAISMDLGKEALGVLQDEPTEAVAGKDREMLKRELRWVYLRALGSLDQDPRGALLRRFATSGLHYVLLNDRYRERVAYVRFPMSPYLRRRIAAYYKNG
;
A
#
# COMPACT_ATOMS: atom_id res chain seq x y z
N MET A 1 -8.83 0.63 -8.25
CA MET A 1 -10.04 0.89 -7.41
C MET A 1 -10.70 -0.36 -6.84
N ARG A 2 -11.01 -1.41 -7.63
CA ARG A 2 -11.55 -2.69 -7.08
C ARG A 2 -10.73 -3.19 -5.89
N GLU A 3 -9.43 -3.31 -6.08
CA GLU A 3 -8.50 -3.82 -5.08
C GLU A 3 -8.43 -2.93 -3.84
N VAL A 4 -8.45 -1.61 -4.03
CA VAL A 4 -8.48 -0.61 -2.93
C VAL A 4 -9.69 -0.80 -2.03
N LEU A 5 -10.87 -1.02 -2.61
CA LEU A 5 -12.08 -1.23 -1.81
C LEU A 5 -12.04 -2.56 -1.06
N GLN A 6 -11.51 -3.61 -1.67
CA GLN A 6 -11.30 -4.89 -0.98
C GLN A 6 -10.25 -4.75 0.14
N TRP A 7 -9.18 -4.00 -0.10
CA TRP A 7 -8.15 -3.72 0.88
C TRP A 7 -8.70 -2.98 2.10
N TRP A 8 -9.40 -1.88 1.84
CA TRP A 8 -10.01 -1.08 2.89
C TRP A 8 -11.00 -1.88 3.74
N ALA A 9 -11.79 -2.76 3.14
CA ALA A 9 -12.68 -3.64 3.89
C ALA A 9 -11.91 -4.55 4.88
N ASN A 10 -10.75 -5.07 4.47
CA ASN A 10 -9.91 -5.91 5.34
C ASN A 10 -9.25 -5.11 6.46
N TRP A 11 -8.81 -3.88 6.19
CA TRP A 11 -8.17 -3.03 7.20
C TRP A 11 -9.16 -2.33 8.15
N HIS A 12 -10.16 -1.66 7.59
CA HIS A 12 -11.05 -0.78 8.32
C HIS A 12 -12.39 -1.45 8.70
N GLY A 13 -12.89 -2.36 7.87
CA GLY A 13 -14.17 -3.06 8.05
C GLY A 13 -15.41 -2.30 7.57
N SER A 14 -15.37 -0.96 7.49
CA SER A 14 -16.49 -0.15 6.95
C SER A 14 -16.05 0.64 5.73
N MET A 15 -16.90 0.67 4.70
CA MET A 15 -16.67 1.36 3.42
C MET A 15 -17.22 2.79 3.38
N GLU A 16 -18.08 3.18 4.33
CA GLU A 16 -18.80 4.45 4.28
C GLU A 16 -17.97 5.59 4.87
N GLY A 17 -18.11 6.81 4.33
CA GLY A 17 -17.47 8.02 4.89
C GLY A 17 -15.96 8.15 4.64
N HIS A 18 -15.40 7.40 3.68
CA HIS A 18 -13.95 7.33 3.42
C HIS A 18 -13.58 7.48 1.94
N ARG A 19 -14.41 8.20 1.17
CA ARG A 19 -14.25 8.39 -0.28
C ARG A 19 -12.83 8.84 -0.64
N TRP A 20 -12.36 9.91 -0.02
CA TRP A 20 -11.10 10.56 -0.35
C TRP A 20 -9.90 9.78 0.17
N LYS A 21 -10.03 9.10 1.32
CA LYS A 21 -9.03 8.10 1.78
C LYS A 21 -8.88 6.95 0.78
N HIS A 22 -9.99 6.44 0.23
CA HIS A 22 -9.90 5.41 -0.81
C HIS A 22 -9.25 5.94 -2.09
N LEU A 23 -9.55 7.17 -2.52
CA LEU A 23 -8.92 7.78 -3.70
C LEU A 23 -7.41 7.98 -3.48
N TYR A 24 -7.00 8.41 -2.29
CA TYR A 24 -5.59 8.51 -1.93
C TYR A 24 -4.88 7.14 -2.06
N ILE A 25 -5.48 6.08 -1.49
CA ILE A 25 -4.93 4.72 -1.60
C ILE A 25 -4.90 4.24 -3.05
N ALA A 26 -5.87 4.64 -3.87
CA ALA A 26 -5.89 4.34 -5.29
C ALA A 26 -4.74 5.02 -6.06
N PHE A 27 -4.39 6.27 -5.70
CA PHE A 27 -3.20 6.93 -6.23
C PHE A 27 -1.91 6.23 -5.81
N SER A 28 -1.79 5.81 -4.55
CA SER A 28 -0.63 5.03 -4.11
C SER A 28 -0.48 3.73 -4.94
N THR A 29 -1.58 2.99 -5.11
CA THR A 29 -1.51 1.64 -5.72
C THR A 29 -1.47 1.61 -7.25
N ILE A 30 -1.92 2.65 -7.96
CA ILE A 30 -1.86 2.66 -9.44
C ILE A 30 -0.43 2.73 -9.97
N SER A 31 0.48 3.27 -9.16
CA SER A 31 1.90 3.35 -9.49
C SER A 31 2.57 1.98 -9.62
N ASP A 32 1.97 0.90 -9.10
CA ASP A 32 2.46 -0.48 -9.35
C ASP A 32 2.29 -0.88 -10.81
N GLU A 33 1.15 -0.54 -11.41
CA GLU A 33 0.74 -1.03 -12.74
C GLU A 33 1.24 -0.13 -13.88
N ILE A 34 1.36 1.17 -13.63
CA ILE A 34 1.65 2.18 -14.67
C ILE A 34 2.86 3.01 -14.24
N ALA A 35 3.79 3.25 -15.16
CA ALA A 35 4.84 4.24 -14.96
C ALA A 35 4.23 5.64 -15.14
N ILE A 36 4.10 6.39 -14.05
CA ILE A 36 3.53 7.74 -14.06
C ILE A 36 4.67 8.72 -13.71
N PRO A 37 5.02 9.65 -14.60
CA PRO A 37 6.03 10.65 -14.31
C PRO A 37 5.64 11.51 -13.09
N PRO A 38 6.57 11.81 -12.17
CA PRO A 38 6.26 12.62 -11.00
C PRO A 38 5.73 14.02 -11.34
N GLN A 39 6.17 14.61 -12.47
CA GLN A 39 5.65 15.90 -12.92
C GLN A 39 4.16 15.85 -13.27
N ASP A 40 3.65 14.75 -13.80
CA ASP A 40 2.23 14.62 -14.16
C ASP A 40 1.35 14.55 -12.90
N ILE A 41 1.91 14.09 -11.79
CA ILE A 41 1.27 14.16 -10.46
C ILE A 41 1.31 15.59 -9.92
N ALA A 42 2.46 16.25 -10.06
CA ALA A 42 2.74 17.62 -9.60
C ALA A 42 1.77 18.65 -10.18
N ASP A 43 1.62 18.63 -11.50
CA ASP A 43 0.86 19.63 -12.26
C ASP A 43 -0.63 19.25 -12.42
N GLY A 44 -1.00 18.04 -11.98
CA GLY A 44 -2.36 17.54 -12.05
C GLY A 44 -2.79 17.04 -13.43
N SER A 45 -1.84 16.81 -14.35
CA SER A 45 -2.07 16.18 -15.66
C SER A 45 -2.54 14.74 -15.49
N PHE A 46 -1.94 13.99 -14.57
CA PHE A 46 -2.43 12.66 -14.22
C PHE A 46 -3.70 12.76 -13.37
N ARG A 47 -4.75 12.07 -13.82
CA ARG A 47 -6.06 12.04 -13.16
C ARG A 47 -6.53 10.60 -12.97
N PHE A 48 -6.71 10.19 -11.72
CA PHE A 48 -7.31 8.90 -11.40
C PHE A 48 -8.83 9.05 -11.25
N LEU A 49 -9.58 8.37 -12.13
CA LEU A 49 -11.05 8.47 -12.20
C LEU A 49 -11.54 9.93 -12.33
N GLY A 50 -10.77 10.77 -13.02
CA GLY A 50 -11.06 12.20 -13.23
C GLY A 50 -10.56 13.15 -12.13
N ASN A 51 -10.04 12.62 -11.02
CA ASN A 51 -9.53 13.42 -9.90
C ASN A 51 -7.99 13.55 -9.98
N SER A 52 -7.47 14.75 -9.81
CA SER A 52 -6.05 15.05 -9.61
C SER A 52 -5.65 14.82 -8.15
N LEU A 53 -4.34 14.75 -7.86
CA LEU A 53 -3.85 14.62 -6.49
C LEU A 53 -4.30 15.80 -5.61
N ALA A 54 -4.21 17.04 -6.10
CA ALA A 54 -4.62 18.23 -5.37
C ALA A 54 -6.10 18.16 -4.93
N GLU A 55 -6.98 17.69 -5.81
CA GLU A 55 -8.40 17.48 -5.49
C GLU A 55 -8.61 16.39 -4.44
N VAL A 56 -7.80 15.32 -4.47
CA VAL A 56 -7.83 14.27 -3.45
C VAL A 56 -7.37 14.79 -2.09
N LEU A 57 -6.30 15.57 -2.04
CA LEU A 57 -5.79 16.17 -0.80
C LEU A 57 -6.80 17.15 -0.18
N GLU A 58 -7.45 17.97 -1.01
CA GLU A 58 -8.54 18.85 -0.55
C GLU A 58 -9.75 18.04 -0.06
N GLY A 59 -10.08 16.95 -0.76
CA GLY A 59 -11.10 16.01 -0.32
C GLY A 59 -10.81 15.36 1.04
N LEU A 60 -9.55 15.03 1.32
CA LEU A 60 -9.14 14.53 2.64
C LEU A 60 -9.37 15.56 3.74
N ARG A 61 -9.17 16.86 3.45
CA ARG A 61 -9.50 17.95 4.36
C ARG A 61 -10.98 17.99 4.69
N LEU A 62 -11.84 17.77 3.68
CA LEU A 62 -13.30 17.68 3.86
C LEU A 62 -13.72 16.45 4.69
N GLU A 63 -12.91 15.41 4.72
CA GLU A 63 -13.09 14.25 5.61
C GLU A 63 -12.45 14.43 7.00
N GLY A 64 -12.04 15.64 7.36
CA GLY A 64 -11.50 15.95 8.68
C GLY A 64 -10.06 15.48 8.92
N VAL A 65 -9.32 15.13 7.87
CA VAL A 65 -7.88 14.86 7.99
C VAL A 65 -7.16 16.17 8.28
N GLN A 66 -6.25 16.17 9.26
CA GLN A 66 -5.58 17.38 9.72
C GLN A 66 -4.58 17.90 8.67
N PRO A 67 -4.36 19.23 8.58
CA PRO A 67 -3.43 19.81 7.59
C PRO A 67 -2.02 19.22 7.63
N ASP A 68 -1.46 18.98 8.82
CA ASP A 68 -0.13 18.38 8.97
C ASP A 68 -0.09 16.94 8.43
N ASP A 69 -1.16 16.19 8.63
CA ASP A 69 -1.29 14.81 8.17
C ASP A 69 -1.49 14.78 6.64
N ILE A 70 -2.19 15.76 6.07
CA ILE A 70 -2.32 15.93 4.61
C ILE A 70 -0.95 16.23 3.99
N LYS A 71 -0.16 17.11 4.59
CA LYS A 71 1.21 17.39 4.13
C LYS A 71 2.09 16.14 4.20
N LEU A 72 1.96 15.34 5.26
CA LEU A 72 2.69 14.08 5.40
C LEU A 72 2.28 13.06 4.32
N LEU A 73 0.97 12.92 4.07
CA LEU A 73 0.41 12.07 3.01
C LEU A 73 0.92 12.50 1.63
N GLU A 74 0.87 13.78 1.33
CA GLU A 74 1.42 14.35 0.10
C GLU A 74 2.89 13.95 -0.05
N MET A 75 3.75 14.23 0.95
CA MET A 75 5.17 13.88 0.92
C MET A 75 5.42 12.38 0.68
N TYR A 76 4.63 11.50 1.32
CA TYR A 76 4.77 10.06 1.11
C TYR A 76 4.41 9.64 -0.31
N LEU A 77 3.37 10.24 -0.90
CA LEU A 77 2.95 9.94 -2.26
C LEU A 77 3.99 10.44 -3.28
N TRP A 78 4.48 11.67 -3.13
CA TRP A 78 5.56 12.19 -3.97
C TRP A 78 6.80 11.30 -3.94
N ARG A 79 7.25 10.93 -2.75
CA ARG A 79 8.37 10.01 -2.56
C ARG A 79 8.14 8.68 -3.28
N GLN A 80 6.94 8.10 -3.14
CA GLN A 80 6.57 6.84 -3.80
C GLN A 80 6.63 6.98 -5.32
N PHE A 81 6.01 8.01 -5.90
CA PHE A 81 5.95 8.19 -7.35
C PHE A 81 7.34 8.45 -7.97
N ILE A 82 8.20 9.23 -7.29
CA ILE A 82 9.58 9.42 -7.73
C ILE A 82 10.32 8.09 -7.78
N ILE A 83 10.24 7.31 -6.69
CA ILE A 83 10.91 6.03 -6.55
C ILE A 83 10.39 4.99 -7.56
N GLN A 84 9.08 4.83 -7.68
CA GLN A 84 8.43 3.91 -8.63
C GLN A 84 8.72 4.29 -10.08
N TYR A 85 8.78 5.58 -10.39
CA TYR A 85 9.14 6.05 -11.72
C TYR A 85 10.59 5.69 -12.04
N LEU A 86 11.54 6.00 -11.14
CA LEU A 86 12.95 5.67 -11.29
C LEU A 86 13.17 4.16 -11.47
N GLU A 87 12.49 3.33 -10.66
CA GLU A 87 12.56 1.86 -10.78
C GLU A 87 12.15 1.35 -12.16
N LYS A 88 11.17 2.00 -12.79
CA LYS A 88 10.62 1.56 -14.08
C LYS A 88 11.38 2.09 -15.29
N VAL A 89 12.00 3.26 -15.17
CA VAL A 89 12.78 3.86 -16.27
C VAL A 89 14.24 3.42 -16.26
N ASP A 90 14.77 3.03 -15.09
CA ASP A 90 16.13 2.51 -14.93
C ASP A 90 16.13 1.15 -14.20
N PRO A 91 16.23 0.02 -14.93
CA PRO A 91 16.20 -1.30 -14.32
C PRO A 91 17.40 -1.59 -13.41
N THR A 92 18.51 -0.85 -13.51
CA THR A 92 19.71 -1.08 -12.69
C THR A 92 19.54 -0.60 -11.24
N ILE A 93 18.66 0.38 -11.03
CA ILE A 93 18.30 0.89 -9.71
C ILE A 93 17.69 -0.25 -8.88
N ARG A 94 16.80 -1.04 -9.49
CA ARG A 94 16.15 -2.16 -8.82
C ARG A 94 17.16 -3.19 -8.33
N GLU A 95 18.11 -3.59 -9.17
CA GLU A 95 19.16 -4.57 -8.81
C GLU A 95 19.99 -4.10 -7.60
N THR A 96 20.31 -2.81 -7.55
CA THR A 96 21.09 -2.22 -6.45
C THR A 96 20.32 -2.24 -5.14
N LEU A 97 19.01 -1.98 -5.18
CA LEU A 97 18.16 -1.81 -4.00
C LEU A 97 17.70 -3.13 -3.38
N ILE A 98 17.56 -4.18 -4.20
CA ILE A 98 17.19 -5.53 -3.71
C ILE A 98 18.39 -6.33 -3.18
N GLY A 99 19.62 -5.83 -3.33
CA GLY A 99 20.84 -6.56 -2.96
C GLY A 99 21.05 -6.82 -1.46
N LYS A 100 20.24 -6.23 -0.56
CA LYS A 100 20.29 -6.48 0.90
C LYS A 100 18.88 -6.52 1.49
N THR A 101 18.61 -7.49 2.38
CA THR A 101 17.28 -7.71 3.00
C THR A 101 16.69 -6.47 3.66
N THR A 102 17.50 -5.70 4.39
CA THR A 102 17.05 -4.49 5.09
C THR A 102 16.71 -3.36 4.12
N LEU A 103 17.58 -3.10 3.13
CA LEU A 103 17.35 -2.10 2.10
C LEU A 103 16.12 -2.44 1.26
N MET A 104 15.97 -3.71 0.91
CA MET A 104 14.81 -4.24 0.21
C MET A 104 13.52 -4.01 1.03
N THR A 105 13.51 -4.30 2.32
CA THR A 105 12.31 -4.13 3.15
C THR A 105 11.88 -2.67 3.22
N THR A 106 12.83 -1.76 3.48
CA THR A 106 12.54 -0.32 3.45
C THR A 106 12.09 0.13 2.07
N TRP A 107 12.81 -0.25 1.01
CA TRP A 107 12.47 0.07 -0.37
C TRP A 107 11.03 -0.30 -0.72
N ARG A 108 10.63 -1.53 -0.36
CA ARG A 108 9.27 -2.02 -0.60
C ARG A 108 8.19 -1.23 0.10
N VAL A 109 8.47 -0.81 1.34
CA VAL A 109 7.54 0.05 2.07
C VAL A 109 7.37 1.39 1.35
N LEU A 110 8.45 1.93 0.77
CA LEU A 110 8.41 3.17 -0.01
C LEU A 110 7.62 3.00 -1.32
N THR A 111 7.87 1.92 -2.07
CA THR A 111 7.25 1.67 -3.38
C THR A 111 5.78 1.25 -3.28
N ALA A 112 5.39 0.54 -2.22
CA ALA A 112 4.00 0.15 -1.95
C ALA A 112 3.15 1.30 -1.35
N GLY A 113 3.80 2.37 -0.87
CA GLY A 113 3.12 3.51 -0.26
C GLY A 113 2.44 3.20 1.07
N ASN A 114 2.90 2.16 1.77
CA ASN A 114 2.28 1.62 2.98
C ASN A 114 2.15 2.66 4.10
N HIS A 115 3.11 3.58 4.24
CA HIS A 115 3.03 4.67 5.22
C HIS A 115 1.80 5.55 5.03
N GLY A 116 1.51 5.93 3.79
CA GLY A 116 0.36 6.78 3.48
C GLY A 116 -0.97 6.06 3.76
N VAL A 117 -1.04 4.78 3.41
CA VAL A 117 -2.20 3.92 3.72
C VAL A 117 -2.43 3.85 5.23
N ALA A 118 -1.38 3.61 6.01
CA ALA A 118 -1.46 3.53 7.46
C ALA A 118 -1.90 4.86 8.09
N VAL A 119 -1.42 6.01 7.58
CA VAL A 119 -1.90 7.34 8.00
C VAL A 119 -3.40 7.52 7.69
N CYS A 120 -3.87 7.09 6.51
CA CYS A 120 -5.31 7.13 6.20
C CYS A 120 -6.15 6.30 7.18
N LEU A 121 -5.65 5.13 7.62
CA LEU A 121 -6.32 4.28 8.61
C LEU A 121 -6.33 4.90 10.01
N LEU A 122 -5.23 5.51 10.46
CA LEU A 122 -5.21 6.23 11.73
C LEU A 122 -6.20 7.41 11.70
N ALA A 123 -6.17 8.19 10.61
CA ALA A 123 -7.06 9.33 10.42
C ALA A 123 -8.55 8.92 10.37
N SER A 124 -8.87 7.72 9.86
CA SER A 124 -10.26 7.23 9.84
C SER A 124 -10.81 6.92 11.25
N LYS A 125 -9.93 6.80 12.24
CA LYS A 125 -10.27 6.64 13.67
C LYS A 125 -10.03 7.90 14.48
N GLY A 126 -9.69 9.03 13.84
CA GLY A 126 -9.35 10.27 14.54
C GLY A 126 -8.05 10.20 15.32
N ILE A 127 -7.17 9.24 15.01
CA ILE A 127 -5.87 9.08 15.66
C ILE A 127 -4.83 9.84 14.85
N ARG A 128 -4.03 10.66 15.51
CA ARG A 128 -2.96 11.42 14.86
C ARG A 128 -1.65 10.60 14.78
N PRO A 129 -0.98 10.58 13.62
CA PRO A 129 0.36 10.03 13.52
C PRO A 129 1.38 10.96 14.21
N GLN A 130 2.54 10.41 14.59
CA GLN A 130 3.67 11.16 15.16
C GLN A 130 4.62 11.72 14.08
N GLY A 131 4.10 12.00 12.89
CA GLY A 131 4.89 12.49 11.76
C GLY A 131 5.85 11.43 11.19
N GLN A 132 7.02 11.87 10.75
CA GLN A 132 8.05 11.02 10.11
C GLN A 132 8.79 10.11 11.10
N THR A 133 8.74 10.42 12.40
CA THR A 133 9.40 9.65 13.47
C THR A 133 8.49 8.60 14.10
N ASP A 134 7.33 8.33 13.49
CA ASP A 134 6.36 7.40 14.03
C ASP A 134 6.80 5.95 13.82
N HIS A 135 7.45 5.40 14.84
CA HIS A 135 7.99 4.04 14.81
C HIS A 135 6.90 2.98 14.61
N ALA A 136 5.69 3.19 15.13
CA ALA A 136 4.61 2.22 14.95
C ALA A 136 4.11 2.21 13.51
N LEU A 137 4.04 3.38 12.86
CA LEU A 137 3.74 3.44 11.42
C LEU A 137 4.79 2.69 10.59
N GLU A 138 6.07 2.87 10.90
CA GLU A 138 7.17 2.14 10.24
C GLU A 138 7.02 0.63 10.43
N MET A 139 6.89 0.16 11.68
CA MET A 139 6.75 -1.26 11.99
C MET A 139 5.51 -1.87 11.33
N ALA A 140 4.38 -1.16 11.35
CA ALA A 140 3.15 -1.65 10.72
C ALA A 140 3.27 -1.73 9.19
N SER A 141 3.95 -0.77 8.57
CA SER A 141 4.18 -0.74 7.13
C SER A 141 5.13 -1.85 6.67
N ILE A 142 6.20 -2.10 7.43
CA ILE A 142 7.12 -3.23 7.22
C ILE A 142 6.36 -4.55 7.35
N CYS A 143 5.59 -4.72 8.43
CA CYS A 143 4.83 -5.94 8.64
C CYS A 143 3.80 -6.19 7.54
N ASP A 144 3.09 -5.15 7.08
CA ASP A 144 2.14 -5.28 5.99
C ASP A 144 2.83 -5.80 4.72
N ALA A 145 3.97 -5.20 4.33
CA ALA A 145 4.75 -5.64 3.18
C ALA A 145 5.21 -7.10 3.29
N ILE A 146 5.73 -7.50 4.46
CA ILE A 146 6.17 -8.89 4.70
C ILE A 146 4.99 -9.85 4.71
N SER A 147 3.87 -9.48 5.34
CA SER A 147 2.67 -10.31 5.39
C SER A 147 2.10 -10.59 3.99
N MET A 148 2.22 -9.62 3.09
CA MET A 148 1.86 -9.76 1.69
C MET A 148 2.72 -10.78 0.96
N ASP A 149 4.02 -10.83 1.25
CA ASP A 149 4.91 -11.84 0.67
C ASP A 149 4.60 -13.23 1.15
N LEU A 150 4.42 -13.37 2.46
CA LEU A 150 4.04 -14.65 3.06
C LEU A 150 2.73 -15.15 2.46
N GLY A 151 1.73 -14.27 2.30
CA GLY A 151 0.46 -14.61 1.65
C GLY A 151 0.62 -14.98 0.16
N LYS A 152 1.40 -14.21 -0.60
CA LYS A 152 1.63 -14.46 -2.04
C LYS A 152 2.41 -15.74 -2.28
N GLU A 153 3.40 -16.02 -1.44
CA GLU A 153 4.14 -17.27 -1.47
C GLU A 153 3.22 -18.46 -1.15
N ALA A 154 2.44 -18.37 -0.06
CA ALA A 154 1.53 -19.44 0.33
C ALA A 154 0.48 -19.75 -0.75
N LEU A 155 0.03 -18.72 -1.48
CA LEU A 155 -0.92 -18.87 -2.59
C LEU A 155 -0.26 -19.36 -3.89
N GLY A 156 1.07 -19.38 -3.98
CA GLY A 156 1.81 -19.78 -5.18
C GLY A 156 2.00 -18.66 -6.22
N VAL A 157 1.67 -17.40 -5.89
CA VAL A 157 1.89 -16.25 -6.79
C VAL A 157 3.38 -16.03 -7.06
N LEU A 158 4.25 -16.31 -6.08
CA LEU A 158 5.70 -16.11 -6.17
C LEU A 158 6.45 -17.38 -6.59
N GLN A 159 5.76 -18.36 -7.18
CA GLN A 159 6.41 -19.52 -7.78
C GLN A 159 7.16 -19.06 -9.02
N ASP A 160 8.45 -19.38 -9.09
CA ASP A 160 9.35 -19.06 -10.21
C ASP A 160 9.57 -17.55 -10.52
N GLU A 161 8.96 -16.64 -9.75
CA GLU A 161 9.21 -15.20 -9.86
C GLU A 161 10.38 -14.77 -8.94
N PRO A 162 11.42 -14.11 -9.47
CA PRO A 162 12.38 -13.38 -8.66
C PRO A 162 11.76 -12.05 -8.18
N THR A 163 10.92 -12.13 -7.15
CA THR A 163 10.37 -10.94 -6.47
C THR A 163 11.26 -10.51 -5.32
N GLU A 164 11.04 -9.33 -4.77
CA GLU A 164 11.89 -8.74 -3.75
C GLU A 164 12.11 -9.72 -2.58
N ALA A 165 11.07 -10.36 -2.03
CA ALA A 165 11.20 -11.29 -0.89
C ALA A 165 11.78 -12.68 -1.20
N VAL A 166 12.00 -13.01 -2.48
CA VAL A 166 12.50 -14.33 -2.92
C VAL A 166 13.64 -14.22 -3.94
N ALA A 167 14.07 -13.00 -4.27
CA ALA A 167 15.17 -12.70 -5.16
C ALA A 167 16.49 -12.87 -4.39
N GLY A 168 17.24 -13.90 -4.75
CA GLY A 168 18.53 -14.18 -4.13
C GLY A 168 18.90 -15.65 -4.27
N LYS A 169 20.20 -15.94 -4.11
CA LYS A 169 20.72 -17.31 -4.21
C LYS A 169 20.28 -18.20 -3.03
N ASP A 170 19.87 -17.62 -1.91
CA ASP A 170 19.45 -18.33 -0.69
C ASP A 170 18.05 -17.88 -0.22
N ARG A 171 17.03 -18.37 -0.91
CA ARG A 171 15.61 -18.09 -0.64
C ARG A 171 15.20 -18.49 0.77
N GLU A 172 15.71 -19.61 1.31
CA GLU A 172 15.30 -20.10 2.64
C GLU A 172 15.89 -19.26 3.77
N MET A 173 17.14 -18.79 3.63
CA MET A 173 17.71 -17.84 4.57
C MET A 173 16.93 -16.52 4.61
N LEU A 174 16.61 -15.94 3.45
CA LEU A 174 15.85 -14.69 3.36
C LEU A 174 14.47 -14.81 4.02
N LYS A 175 13.75 -15.92 3.79
CA LYS A 175 12.48 -16.19 4.47
C LYS A 175 12.61 -16.18 5.98
N ARG A 176 13.66 -16.83 6.50
CA ARG A 176 13.91 -16.90 7.95
C ARG A 176 14.18 -15.51 8.51
N GLU A 177 14.96 -14.68 7.83
CA GLU A 177 15.24 -13.30 8.22
C GLU A 177 13.96 -12.45 8.22
N LEU A 178 13.17 -12.49 7.15
CA LEU A 178 11.91 -11.73 7.05
C LEU A 178 10.90 -12.14 8.13
N ARG A 179 10.76 -13.44 8.41
CA ARG A 179 9.91 -13.93 9.52
C ARG A 179 10.39 -13.41 10.87
N TRP A 180 11.71 -13.34 11.09
CA TRP A 180 12.27 -12.80 12.32
C TRP A 180 11.96 -11.30 12.47
N VAL A 181 12.16 -10.51 11.40
CA VAL A 181 11.81 -9.08 11.37
C VAL A 181 10.32 -8.87 11.64
N TYR A 182 9.46 -9.64 10.96
CA TYR A 182 8.01 -9.59 11.13
C TYR A 182 7.56 -9.83 12.57
N LEU A 183 8.05 -10.89 13.21
CA LEU A 183 7.68 -11.21 14.60
C LEU A 183 8.18 -10.15 15.59
N ARG A 184 9.36 -9.57 15.36
CA ARG A 184 9.90 -8.49 16.21
C ARG A 184 9.10 -7.20 16.07
N ALA A 185 8.80 -6.79 14.84
CA ALA A 185 8.00 -5.60 14.54
C ALA A 185 6.57 -5.73 15.09
N LEU A 186 5.94 -6.90 14.97
CA LEU A 186 4.65 -7.18 15.63
C LEU A 186 4.74 -7.09 17.15
N GLY A 187 5.79 -7.66 17.76
CA GLY A 187 6.00 -7.57 19.21
C GLY A 187 6.16 -6.12 19.69
N SER A 188 6.82 -5.27 18.90
CA SER A 188 6.91 -3.83 19.18
C SER A 188 5.55 -3.12 19.02
N LEU A 189 4.77 -3.47 18.00
CA LEU A 189 3.42 -2.93 17.80
C LEU A 189 2.47 -3.28 18.95
N ASP A 190 2.60 -4.46 19.55
CA ASP A 190 1.79 -4.88 20.69
C ASP A 190 2.01 -4.03 21.95
N GLN A 191 3.11 -3.27 22.00
CA GLN A 191 3.41 -2.32 23.08
C GLN A 191 2.96 -0.89 22.75
N ASP A 192 2.60 -0.58 21.51
CA ASP A 192 2.11 0.76 21.13
C ASP A 192 0.61 0.90 21.47
N PRO A 193 0.16 2.04 22.04
CA PRO A 193 -1.26 2.28 22.33
C PRO A 193 -2.21 2.15 21.11
N ARG A 194 -1.69 2.32 19.89
CA ARG A 194 -2.41 2.21 18.62
C ARG A 194 -2.26 0.81 18.00
N GLY A 195 -1.57 -0.10 18.69
CA GLY A 195 -1.23 -1.44 18.24
C GLY A 195 -2.44 -2.25 17.79
N ALA A 196 -3.58 -2.16 18.46
CA ALA A 196 -4.79 -2.89 18.06
C ALA A 196 -5.25 -2.58 16.62
N LEU A 197 -5.19 -1.31 16.22
CA LEU A 197 -5.55 -0.87 14.87
C LEU A 197 -4.43 -1.19 13.87
N LEU A 198 -3.20 -0.83 14.22
CA LEU A 198 -2.05 -1.00 13.33
C LEU A 198 -1.70 -2.47 13.11
N ARG A 199 -1.96 -3.36 14.07
CA ARG A 199 -1.77 -4.82 13.94
C ARG A 199 -2.70 -5.42 12.89
N ARG A 200 -3.95 -4.93 12.79
CA ARG A 200 -4.88 -5.38 11.76
C ARG A 200 -4.37 -5.04 10.36
N PHE A 201 -3.81 -3.84 10.18
CA PHE A 201 -3.13 -3.45 8.95
C PHE A 201 -1.87 -4.30 8.70
N ALA A 202 -0.98 -4.35 9.69
CA ALA A 202 0.30 -5.07 9.65
C ALA A 202 0.20 -6.56 9.30
N THR A 203 -0.92 -7.21 9.65
CA THR A 203 -1.12 -8.65 9.42
C THR A 203 -2.02 -8.96 8.22
N SER A 204 -2.42 -7.92 7.50
CA SER A 204 -3.53 -8.01 6.55
C SER A 204 -3.25 -8.93 5.37
N GLY A 205 -1.99 -8.99 4.91
CA GLY A 205 -1.58 -9.84 3.80
C GLY A 205 -1.80 -11.34 4.04
N LEU A 206 -1.79 -11.80 5.29
CA LEU A 206 -2.00 -13.22 5.63
C LEU A 206 -3.39 -13.74 5.26
N HIS A 207 -4.39 -12.86 5.19
CA HIS A 207 -5.76 -13.23 4.81
C HIS A 207 -6.18 -12.54 3.51
N TYR A 208 -5.82 -11.28 3.32
CA TYR A 208 -6.18 -10.54 2.11
C TYR A 208 -5.69 -11.21 0.84
N VAL A 209 -4.43 -11.68 0.80
CA VAL A 209 -3.87 -12.26 -0.43
C VAL A 209 -4.69 -13.47 -0.89
N LEU A 210 -5.16 -14.27 0.05
CA LEU A 210 -5.96 -15.47 -0.22
C LEU A 210 -7.38 -15.13 -0.71
N LEU A 211 -7.91 -13.98 -0.29
CA LEU A 211 -9.29 -13.56 -0.57
C LEU A 211 -9.39 -12.62 -1.77
N ASN A 212 -8.33 -11.90 -2.11
CA ASN A 212 -8.38 -10.85 -3.12
C ASN A 212 -8.39 -11.42 -4.54
N ASP A 213 -9.28 -10.86 -5.37
CA ASP A 213 -9.42 -11.28 -6.77
C ASP A 213 -8.09 -11.18 -7.53
N ARG A 214 -7.30 -10.11 -7.35
CA ARG A 214 -6.06 -9.89 -8.12
C ARG A 214 -5.10 -11.07 -8.04
N TYR A 215 -4.88 -11.60 -6.85
CA TYR A 215 -3.90 -12.67 -6.65
C TYR A 215 -4.42 -14.03 -7.10
N ARG A 216 -5.71 -14.29 -6.88
CA ARG A 216 -6.37 -15.50 -7.39
C ARG A 216 -6.42 -15.51 -8.92
N GLU A 217 -6.69 -14.35 -9.53
CA GLU A 217 -6.65 -14.13 -10.98
C GLU A 217 -5.24 -14.39 -11.54
N ARG A 218 -4.18 -13.95 -10.84
CA ARG A 218 -2.78 -14.22 -11.23
C ARG A 218 -2.47 -15.72 -11.24
N VAL A 219 -2.85 -16.45 -10.19
CA VAL A 219 -2.62 -17.90 -10.11
C VAL A 219 -3.45 -18.67 -11.13
N ALA A 220 -4.70 -18.25 -11.34
CA ALA A 220 -5.62 -18.94 -12.26
C ALA A 220 -5.48 -18.50 -13.72
N TYR A 221 -4.65 -17.49 -14.02
CA TYR A 221 -4.49 -16.87 -15.34
C TYR A 221 -5.81 -16.45 -16.01
N VAL A 222 -6.79 -16.01 -15.21
CA VAL A 222 -8.11 -15.57 -15.68
C VAL A 222 -8.52 -14.28 -14.97
N ARG A 223 -9.41 -13.49 -15.58
CA ARG A 223 -10.01 -12.31 -14.95
C ARG A 223 -11.39 -12.62 -14.43
N PHE A 224 -11.64 -12.32 -13.15
CA PHE A 224 -12.95 -12.51 -12.56
C PHE A 224 -13.87 -11.33 -12.90
N PRO A 225 -15.11 -11.59 -13.32
CA PRO A 225 -16.05 -10.52 -13.62
C PRO A 225 -16.39 -9.74 -12.35
N MET A 226 -16.31 -8.41 -12.42
CA MET A 226 -16.80 -7.56 -11.34
C MET A 226 -18.31 -7.67 -11.21
N SER A 227 -18.80 -7.87 -9.98
CA SER A 227 -20.24 -7.87 -9.70
C SER A 227 -20.87 -6.51 -10.04
N PRO A 228 -22.14 -6.46 -10.47
CA PRO A 228 -22.81 -5.19 -10.79
C PRO A 228 -22.82 -4.20 -9.62
N TYR A 229 -22.92 -4.70 -8.39
CA TYR A 229 -22.84 -3.88 -7.19
C TYR A 229 -21.49 -3.18 -7.05
N LEU A 230 -20.39 -3.93 -7.19
CA LEU A 230 -19.05 -3.38 -7.12
C LEU A 230 -18.80 -2.35 -8.24
N ARG A 231 -19.28 -2.61 -9.46
CA ARG A 231 -19.19 -1.65 -10.57
C ARG A 231 -19.88 -0.33 -10.25
N ARG A 232 -21.12 -0.36 -9.73
CA ARG A 232 -21.83 0.85 -9.30
C ARG A 232 -21.10 1.59 -8.19
N ARG A 233 -20.55 0.86 -7.23
CA ARG A 233 -19.75 1.45 -6.14
C ARG A 233 -18.49 2.13 -6.67
N ILE A 234 -17.78 1.53 -7.61
CA ILE A 234 -16.62 2.15 -8.28
C ILE A 234 -17.05 3.36 -9.11
N ALA A 235 -18.20 3.29 -9.79
CA ALA A 235 -18.75 4.40 -10.57
C ALA A 235 -18.94 5.67 -9.72
N ALA A 236 -19.30 5.52 -8.44
CA ALA A 236 -19.44 6.65 -7.53
C ALA A 236 -18.11 7.41 -7.29
N TYR A 237 -16.94 6.81 -7.53
CA TYR A 237 -15.64 7.47 -7.36
C TYR A 237 -15.21 8.32 -8.57
N TYR A 238 -15.86 8.15 -9.71
CA TYR A 238 -15.60 9.02 -10.84
C TYR A 238 -15.95 10.45 -10.45
N LYS A 239 -15.11 11.39 -10.90
CA LYS A 239 -15.49 12.79 -10.91
C LYS A 239 -16.66 12.90 -11.90
N ASN A 240 -17.85 13.15 -11.38
CA ASN A 240 -18.98 13.50 -12.23
C ASN A 240 -18.59 14.80 -12.94
N GLY A 241 -18.57 14.77 -14.27
CA GLY A 241 -18.44 15.98 -15.09
C GLY A 241 -19.65 16.88 -14.91
#